data_AF-A0A961JQ01-F1
#
_entry.id   AF-A0A961JQ01-F1
#
_cell.length_a   1.000
_cell.length_b   1.000
_cell.length_c   1.000
_cell.angle_alpha   90.00
_cell.angle_beta   90.00
_cell.angle_gamma   90.00
#
_symmetry.space_group_name_H-M   'P 1'
#
loop_
_entity.id
_entity.type
_entity.pdbx_description
1 polymer ?
#
loop_
_entity_poly.entity_id
_entity_poly.type
_entity_poly.pdbx_seq_one_letter_code
_entity_poly.pdbx_strand_id
1 'polypeptide(L)'
;VNGNSNFRTQYEPLLPGCFHIPAPYTYRNPFNETDPETLAGLCLMALEDEIAFQGAGTIAAFIMEPILGAGGVIVPHESFMPGVREICSRHGILLIADEVITAYGRTGAWSGSRLWGVQPDMMATAKAITNGYFPFGAVM
;
A
#
# COMPACT_ATOMS: atom_id res chain seq x y z
N VAL A 1 -9.86 3.48 7.29
CA VAL A 1 -8.64 2.99 6.61
C VAL A 1 -8.28 3.77 5.34
N ASN A 2 -9.21 4.05 4.41
CA ASN A 2 -8.88 4.71 3.13
C ASN A 2 -8.06 6.02 3.29
N GLY A 3 -7.08 6.28 2.41
CA GLY A 3 -6.25 7.49 2.45
C GLY A 3 -6.86 8.73 1.76
N ASN A 4 -7.98 8.59 1.05
CA ASN A 4 -8.64 9.66 0.30
C ASN A 4 -9.81 10.26 1.12
N SER A 5 -9.76 11.57 1.35
CA SER A 5 -10.75 12.32 2.15
C SER A 5 -12.17 12.26 1.58
N ASN A 6 -12.34 12.13 0.25
CA ASN A 6 -13.64 12.03 -0.38
C ASN A 6 -14.44 10.80 0.07
N PHE A 7 -13.77 9.73 0.50
CA PHE A 7 -14.42 8.53 1.03
C PHE A 7 -14.56 8.53 2.56
N ARG A 8 -14.11 9.60 3.24
CA ARG A 8 -14.02 9.66 4.70
C ARG A 8 -14.86 10.75 5.32
N THR A 9 -14.77 11.98 4.82
CA THR A 9 -15.27 13.18 5.51
C THR A 9 -16.74 13.09 5.91
N GLN A 10 -17.58 12.46 5.09
CA GLN A 10 -19.02 12.33 5.36
C GLN A 10 -19.37 11.24 6.39
N TYR A 11 -18.42 10.40 6.79
CA TYR A 11 -18.63 9.21 7.62
C TYR A 11 -17.86 9.26 8.96
N GLU A 12 -17.23 10.39 9.29
CA GLU A 12 -16.53 10.55 10.56
C GLU A 12 -17.52 10.58 11.76
N PRO A 13 -17.12 10.12 12.95
CA PRO A 13 -15.81 9.57 13.30
C PRO A 13 -15.62 8.11 12.82
N LEU A 14 -14.53 7.85 12.11
CA LEU A 14 -14.17 6.51 11.64
C LEU A 14 -13.47 5.68 12.72
N LEU A 15 -13.13 4.44 12.38
CA LEU A 15 -12.41 3.50 13.24
C LEU A 15 -11.07 4.11 13.74
N PRO A 16 -10.80 4.09 15.06
CA PRO A 16 -9.50 4.49 15.61
C PRO A 16 -8.37 3.53 15.23
N GLY A 17 -7.11 3.95 15.43
CA GLY A 17 -5.94 3.11 15.17
C GLY A 17 -5.58 2.93 13.69
N CYS A 18 -6.12 3.79 12.81
CA CYS A 18 -5.79 3.82 11.39
C CYS A 18 -4.93 5.06 11.10
N PHE A 19 -3.65 4.87 10.82
CA PHE A 19 -2.70 5.93 10.51
C PHE A 19 -2.29 5.90 9.03
N HIS A 20 -1.79 7.01 8.51
CA HIS A 20 -1.48 7.20 7.10
C HIS A 20 -0.07 7.77 6.93
N ILE A 21 0.71 7.21 6.02
CA ILE A 21 1.99 7.76 5.58
C ILE A 21 1.86 8.44 4.21
N PRO A 22 2.80 9.32 3.82
CA PRO A 22 2.83 9.90 2.47
C PRO A 22 2.93 8.85 1.37
N ALA A 23 2.21 9.04 0.26
CA ALA A 23 2.33 8.20 -0.92
C ALA A 23 3.57 8.60 -1.76
N PRO A 24 4.25 7.65 -2.43
CA PRO A 24 5.42 7.92 -3.28
C PRO A 24 5.03 8.52 -4.64
N TYR A 25 4.37 9.69 -4.62
CA TYR A 25 3.88 10.39 -5.81
C TYR A 25 4.80 11.56 -6.20
N THR A 26 5.67 11.34 -7.19
CA THR A 26 6.68 12.33 -7.62
C THR A 26 6.09 13.66 -8.08
N TYR A 27 4.86 13.66 -8.62
CA TYR A 27 4.21 14.89 -9.04
C TYR A 27 3.66 15.73 -7.88
N ARG A 28 3.24 15.11 -6.76
CA ARG A 28 2.73 15.80 -5.57
C ARG A 28 3.07 15.02 -4.31
N ASN A 29 4.08 15.49 -3.58
CA ASN A 29 4.51 14.93 -2.31
C ASN A 29 4.91 16.06 -1.34
N PRO A 30 4.92 15.79 -0.03
CA PRO A 30 5.25 16.81 0.98
C PRO A 30 6.75 17.14 1.06
N PHE A 31 7.59 16.45 0.28
CA PHE A 31 9.05 16.56 0.38
C PHE A 31 9.68 17.45 -0.70
N ASN A 32 8.87 17.94 -1.65
CA ASN A 32 9.35 18.69 -2.82
C ASN A 32 10.41 17.91 -3.62
N GLU A 33 10.24 16.59 -3.72
CA GLU A 33 11.15 15.67 -4.40
C GLU A 33 10.52 15.14 -5.69
N THR A 34 11.29 15.08 -6.78
CA THR A 34 10.83 14.59 -8.08
C THR A 34 11.54 13.30 -8.50
N ASP A 35 12.68 12.98 -7.91
CA ASP A 35 13.37 11.72 -8.09
C ASP A 35 12.59 10.57 -7.41
N PRO A 36 12.15 9.55 -8.17
CA PRO A 36 11.29 8.50 -7.64
C PRO A 36 11.99 7.60 -6.60
N GLU A 37 13.29 7.35 -6.76
CA GLU A 37 14.06 6.52 -5.83
C GLU A 37 14.22 7.22 -4.47
N THR A 38 14.64 8.49 -4.50
CA THR A 38 14.78 9.33 -3.31
C THR A 38 13.44 9.51 -2.60
N LEU A 39 12.36 9.74 -3.35
CA LEU A 39 11.02 9.85 -2.79
C LEU A 39 10.54 8.55 -2.13
N ALA A 40 10.84 7.39 -2.72
CA ALA A 40 10.54 6.11 -2.10
C ALA A 40 11.28 5.98 -0.76
N GLY A 41 12.56 6.35 -0.70
CA GLY A 41 13.33 6.40 0.54
C GLY A 41 12.70 7.32 1.61
N LEU A 42 12.25 8.51 1.23
CA LEU A 42 11.57 9.45 2.13
C LEU A 42 10.26 8.90 2.68
N CYS A 43 9.45 8.24 1.85
CA CYS A 43 8.23 7.56 2.29
C CYS A 43 8.52 6.38 3.24
N LEU A 44 9.61 5.63 3.01
CA LEU A 44 10.04 4.55 3.90
C LEU A 44 10.53 5.07 5.25
N MET A 45 11.25 6.20 5.28
CA MET A 45 11.61 6.88 6.53
C MET A 45 10.37 7.35 7.29
N ALA A 46 9.37 7.91 6.60
CA ALA A 46 8.11 8.30 7.24
C ALA A 46 7.35 7.11 7.83
N LEU A 47 7.46 5.91 7.23
CA LEU A 47 6.93 4.67 7.82
C LEU A 47 7.65 4.28 9.10
N GLU A 48 8.99 4.31 9.11
CA GLU A 48 9.79 4.04 10.32
C GLU A 48 9.48 5.04 11.44
N ASP A 49 9.36 6.33 11.11
CA ASP A 49 9.01 7.38 12.08
C ASP A 49 7.63 7.13 12.71
N GLU A 50 6.63 6.76 11.89
CA GLU A 50 5.29 6.42 12.38
C GLU A 50 5.32 5.15 13.26
N ILE A 51 6.08 4.13 12.87
CA ILE A 51 6.25 2.91 13.67
C ILE A 51 6.90 3.23 15.03
N ALA A 52 7.93 4.07 15.04
CA ALA A 52 8.60 4.49 16.26
C ALA A 52 7.67 5.30 17.17
N PHE A 53 6.86 6.19 16.59
CA PHE A 53 5.90 7.03 17.32
C PHE A 53 4.79 6.20 17.98
N GLN A 54 4.18 5.27 17.25
CA GLN A 54 3.11 4.40 17.77
C GLN A 54 3.64 3.26 18.65
N GLY A 55 4.91 2.89 18.45
CA GLY A 55 5.55 1.70 19.01
C GLY A 55 5.14 0.43 18.26
N ALA A 56 6.11 -0.28 17.69
CA ALA A 56 5.87 -1.45 16.83
C ALA A 56 4.91 -2.49 17.42
N GLY A 57 4.96 -2.75 18.73
CA GLY A 57 4.07 -3.70 19.42
C GLY A 57 2.59 -3.31 19.45
N THR A 58 2.23 -2.11 19.00
CA THR A 58 0.84 -1.65 18.89
C THR A 58 0.29 -1.74 17.46
N ILE A 59 1.14 -2.06 16.47
CA ILE A 59 0.79 -2.07 15.05
C ILE A 59 0.62 -3.50 14.57
N ALA A 60 -0.59 -3.84 14.11
CA ALA A 60 -0.88 -5.19 13.62
C ALA A 60 -0.44 -5.41 12.17
N ALA A 61 -0.68 -4.43 11.29
CA ALA A 61 -0.48 -4.59 9.85
C ALA A 61 -0.23 -3.26 9.13
N PHE A 62 0.46 -3.36 7.99
CA PHE A 62 0.56 -2.33 6.98
C PHE A 62 -0.18 -2.80 5.72
N ILE A 63 -1.09 -1.98 5.18
CA ILE A 63 -1.86 -2.29 3.97
C ILE A 63 -1.51 -1.32 2.84
N MET A 64 -1.23 -1.84 1.65
CA MET A 64 -0.94 -1.03 0.46
C MET A 64 -1.40 -1.70 -0.83
N GLU A 65 -1.76 -0.90 -1.83
CA GLU A 65 -1.81 -1.35 -3.22
C GLU A 65 -0.36 -1.37 -3.79
N PRO A 66 0.06 -2.41 -4.54
CA PRO A 66 1.37 -2.40 -5.21
C PRO A 66 1.55 -1.24 -6.21
N ILE A 67 0.45 -0.78 -6.80
CA ILE A 67 0.32 0.42 -7.62
C ILE A 67 -1.03 1.05 -7.22
N LEU A 68 -1.04 2.29 -6.75
CA LEU A 68 -2.26 2.94 -6.26
C LEU A 68 -3.22 3.18 -7.43
N GLY A 69 -4.39 2.52 -7.43
CA GLY A 69 -5.37 2.64 -8.50
C GLY A 69 -6.22 3.90 -8.38
N ALA A 70 -7.22 3.86 -7.50
CA ALA A 70 -8.19 4.96 -7.34
C ALA A 70 -7.58 6.25 -6.79
N GLY A 71 -6.37 6.18 -6.22
CA GLY A 71 -5.58 7.34 -5.82
C GLY A 71 -5.03 8.17 -6.99
N GLY A 72 -5.04 7.65 -8.22
CA GLY A 72 -4.61 8.38 -9.41
C GLY A 72 -3.61 7.64 -10.29
N VAL A 73 -3.60 6.30 -10.29
CA VAL A 73 -2.64 5.46 -11.04
C VAL A 73 -1.20 5.87 -10.74
N ILE A 74 -0.81 5.72 -9.47
CA ILE A 74 0.51 6.14 -8.97
C ILE A 74 1.39 4.90 -8.89
N VAL A 75 2.33 4.80 -9.82
CA VAL A 75 3.34 3.73 -9.87
C VAL A 75 4.50 4.13 -8.96
N PRO A 76 4.78 3.38 -7.87
CA PRO A 76 5.93 3.67 -7.02
C PRO A 76 7.25 3.29 -7.73
N HIS A 77 8.37 3.79 -7.21
CA HIS A 77 9.68 3.25 -7.58
C HIS A 77 9.80 1.77 -7.15
N GLU A 78 10.57 0.97 -7.89
CA GLU A 78 10.69 -0.47 -7.67
C GLU A 78 11.25 -0.85 -6.29
N SER A 79 11.97 0.06 -5.64
CA SER A 79 12.52 -0.13 -4.28
C SER A 79 11.47 0.01 -3.17
N PHE A 80 10.30 0.61 -3.43
CA PHE A 80 9.37 1.00 -2.37
C PHE A 80 8.71 -0.21 -1.69
N MET A 81 8.02 -1.07 -2.44
CA MET A 81 7.33 -2.23 -1.85
C MET A 81 8.30 -3.24 -1.20
N PRO A 82 9.48 -3.55 -1.78
CA PRO A 82 10.52 -4.32 -1.10
C PRO A 82 10.97 -3.68 0.23
N GLY A 83 11.18 -2.35 0.25
CA GLY A 83 11.52 -1.63 1.48
C GLY A 83 10.43 -1.73 2.54
N VAL A 84 9.15 -1.58 2.17
CA VAL A 84 8.02 -1.76 3.09
C VAL A 84 8.03 -3.18 3.67
N ARG A 85 8.25 -4.21 2.84
CA ARG A 85 8.35 -5.60 3.29
C ARG A 85 9.48 -5.78 4.30
N GLU A 86 10.67 -5.24 4.02
CA GLU A 86 11.80 -5.34 4.94
C GLU A 86 11.47 -4.72 6.30
N ILE A 87 10.94 -3.50 6.31
CA ILE A 87 10.52 -2.78 7.52
C ILE A 87 9.48 -3.60 8.31
N CYS A 88 8.43 -4.07 7.63
CA CYS A 88 7.38 -4.86 8.26
C CYS A 88 7.95 -6.14 8.91
N SER A 89 8.87 -6.82 8.23
CA SER A 89 9.53 -8.01 8.78
C SER A 89 10.39 -7.72 10.01
N ARG A 90 11.14 -6.60 10.03
CA ARG A 90 11.96 -6.21 11.19
C ARG A 90 11.12 -5.92 12.43
N HIS A 91 9.93 -5.36 12.24
CA HIS A 91 9.04 -4.91 13.33
C HIS A 91 7.94 -5.92 13.70
N GLY A 92 7.85 -7.07 13.01
CA GLY A 92 6.81 -8.07 13.25
C GLY A 92 5.40 -7.61 12.82
N ILE A 93 5.33 -6.72 11.83
CA ILE A 93 4.09 -6.16 11.29
C ILE A 93 3.68 -6.97 10.05
N LEU A 94 2.40 -7.32 9.93
CA LEU A 94 1.90 -8.03 8.75
C LEU A 94 1.82 -7.09 7.53
N LEU A 95 2.30 -7.53 6.37
CA LEU A 95 2.11 -6.83 5.11
C LEU A 95 0.89 -7.39 4.37
N ILE A 96 -0.09 -6.52 4.14
CA ILE A 96 -1.28 -6.81 3.35
C ILE A 96 -1.13 -6.13 1.99
N ALA A 97 -1.05 -6.92 0.92
CA ALA A 97 -1.12 -6.40 -0.45
C ALA A 97 -2.59 -6.32 -0.90
N ASP A 98 -3.10 -5.12 -1.11
CA ASP A 98 -4.37 -4.90 -1.80
C ASP A 98 -4.16 -5.06 -3.30
N GLU A 99 -4.45 -6.26 -3.78
CA GLU A 99 -4.26 -6.70 -5.15
C GLU A 99 -5.56 -6.67 -5.95
N VAL A 100 -6.59 -6.00 -5.44
CA VAL A 100 -7.90 -5.93 -6.07
C VAL A 100 -7.80 -5.40 -7.50
N ILE A 101 -6.90 -4.47 -7.79
CA ILE A 101 -6.65 -3.95 -9.14
C ILE A 101 -5.48 -4.66 -9.82
N THR A 102 -4.38 -4.88 -9.10
CA THR A 102 -3.09 -5.23 -9.68
C THR A 102 -2.94 -6.73 -9.99
N ALA A 103 -3.78 -7.60 -9.40
CA ALA A 103 -3.77 -9.03 -9.72
C ALA A 103 -4.36 -9.37 -11.10
N TYR A 104 -4.14 -10.62 -11.50
CA TYR A 104 -4.68 -11.24 -12.71
C TYR A 104 -4.21 -10.56 -14.00
N GLY A 105 -2.94 -10.16 -14.04
CA GLY A 105 -2.29 -9.71 -15.27
C GLY A 105 -2.35 -8.20 -15.54
N ARG A 106 -3.03 -7.41 -14.71
CA ARG A 106 -3.20 -5.95 -14.94
C ARG A 106 -1.88 -5.22 -15.14
N THR A 107 -0.85 -5.59 -14.39
CA THR A 107 0.46 -4.94 -14.40
C THR A 107 1.45 -5.57 -15.39
N GLY A 108 1.04 -6.60 -16.14
CA GLY A 108 1.93 -7.46 -16.92
C GLY A 108 2.53 -8.63 -16.12
N ALA A 109 2.31 -8.68 -14.81
CA ALA A 109 2.63 -9.81 -13.94
C ALA A 109 1.35 -10.44 -13.37
N TRP A 110 1.46 -11.66 -12.82
CA TRP A 110 0.33 -12.34 -12.18
C TRP A 110 -0.28 -11.53 -11.02
N SER A 111 0.55 -10.79 -10.29
CA SER A 111 0.13 -9.83 -9.27
C SER A 111 1.14 -8.69 -9.16
N GLY A 112 0.75 -7.56 -8.57
CA GLY A 112 1.64 -6.42 -8.34
C GLY A 112 2.77 -6.75 -7.34
N SER A 113 2.50 -7.57 -6.34
CA SER A 113 3.51 -8.09 -5.40
C SER A 113 4.55 -8.93 -6.15
N ARG A 114 4.12 -9.79 -7.09
CA ARG A 114 5.05 -10.55 -7.94
C ARG A 114 5.85 -9.67 -8.89
N LEU A 115 5.27 -8.60 -9.42
CA LEU A 115 5.99 -7.60 -10.22
C LEU A 115 7.18 -7.05 -9.43
N TRP A 116 6.97 -6.74 -8.15
CA TRP A 116 8.01 -6.20 -7.26
C TRP A 116 8.85 -7.25 -6.52
N GLY A 117 8.65 -8.55 -6.79
CA GLY A 117 9.38 -9.62 -6.11
C GLY A 117 9.11 -9.73 -4.60
N VAL A 118 7.94 -9.27 -4.14
CA VAL A 118 7.56 -9.24 -2.72
C VAL A 118 6.56 -10.34 -2.37
N GLN A 119 6.79 -11.01 -1.24
CA GLN A 119 5.83 -11.92 -0.62
C GLN A 119 5.10 -11.21 0.54
N PRO A 120 3.84 -10.81 0.36
CA PRO A 120 3.02 -10.29 1.45
C PRO A 120 2.56 -11.43 2.38
N ASP A 121 2.14 -11.08 3.59
CA ASP A 121 1.56 -12.04 4.54
C ASP A 121 0.10 -12.37 4.19
N MET A 122 -0.62 -11.41 3.61
CA MET A 122 -1.98 -11.57 3.11
C MET A 122 -2.18 -10.79 1.81
N MET A 123 -3.06 -11.28 0.94
CA MET A 123 -3.49 -10.55 -0.26
C MET A 123 -5.00 -10.43 -0.35
N ALA A 124 -5.50 -9.21 -0.57
CA ALA A 124 -6.90 -8.98 -0.90
C ALA A 124 -7.09 -8.97 -2.42
N THR A 125 -8.04 -9.74 -2.95
CA THR A 125 -8.31 -9.81 -4.40
C THR A 125 -9.80 -9.75 -4.70
N ALA A 126 -10.16 -9.13 -5.83
CA ALA A 126 -11.52 -9.10 -6.37
C ALA A 126 -11.44 -8.73 -7.87
N LYS A 127 -12.39 -7.94 -8.39
CA LYS A 127 -12.42 -7.40 -9.78
C LYS A 127 -12.09 -8.45 -10.86
N ALA A 128 -10.84 -8.49 -11.31
CA ALA A 128 -10.39 -9.33 -12.41
C ALA A 128 -10.43 -10.84 -12.09
N ILE A 129 -10.55 -11.22 -10.81
CA ILE A 129 -10.71 -12.64 -10.39
C ILE A 129 -11.88 -13.34 -11.09
N THR A 130 -12.96 -12.60 -11.39
CA THR A 130 -14.11 -13.07 -12.19
C THR A 130 -14.27 -12.28 -13.48
N ASN A 131 -13.32 -11.40 -13.80
CA ASN A 131 -13.41 -10.43 -14.89
C ASN A 131 -14.74 -9.64 -14.88
N GLY A 132 -15.31 -9.39 -13.68
CA GLY A 132 -16.58 -8.69 -13.51
C GLY A 132 -17.85 -9.48 -13.88
N TYR A 133 -17.75 -10.78 -14.20
CA TYR A 133 -18.93 -11.57 -14.59
C TYR A 133 -19.90 -11.84 -13.44
N PHE A 134 -19.40 -11.93 -12.21
CA PHE A 134 -20.20 -12.04 -10.99
C PHE A 134 -19.40 -11.50 -9.78
N PRO A 135 -20.08 -11.03 -8.71
CA PRO A 135 -19.41 -10.48 -7.55
C PRO A 135 -18.66 -11.57 -6.79
N PHE A 136 -17.34 -11.41 -6.68
CA PHE A 136 -16.48 -12.33 -5.96
C PHE A 136 -15.24 -11.60 -5.44
N GLY A 137 -14.80 -11.97 -4.24
CA GLY A 137 -13.57 -11.50 -3.63
C GLY A 137 -12.96 -12.62 -2.78
N ALA A 138 -11.65 -12.60 -2.63
CA ALA A 138 -10.91 -13.60 -1.87
C ALA A 138 -9.76 -12.95 -1.09
N VAL A 139 -9.46 -13.55 0.07
CA VAL A 139 -8.26 -13.29 0.85
C VAL A 139 -7.38 -14.54 0.75
N MET A 140 -6.10 -14.35 0.45
CA MET A 140 -5.08 -15.40 0.39
C MET A 140 -3.94 -15.12 1.36
#